data_AF-A0A0S8FF69-F1
#
_entry.id   AF-A0A0S8FF69-F1
#
_cell.length_a   1.000
_cell.length_b   1.000
_cell.length_c   1.000
_cell.angle_alpha   90.00
_cell.angle_beta   90.00
_cell.angle_gamma   90.00
#
_symmetry.space_group_name_H-M   'P 1'
#
loop_
_entity.id
_entity.type
_entity.pdbx_description
1 polymer ?
#
loop_
_entity_poly.entity_id
_entity_poly.type
_entity_poly.pdbx_seq_one_letter_code
_entity_poly.pdbx_strand_id
1 'polypeptide(L)'
;MTESRLVVCEFDELAPVDARGFALGSADERHAGFVVRKDAAVFAYRNVCPHAGHPLHWKPHGFLTKNRDLIMCSVHGAIFDIESGRCVGGPCPGRALTPLRVSVEAGEVVIYPD
;
A
#
# COMPACT_ATOMS: atom_id res chain seq x y z
N MET A 1 -16.23 -5.43 20.67
CA MET A 1 -16.09 -4.69 19.40
C MET A 1 -15.20 -5.56 18.54
N THR A 2 -15.78 -6.25 17.56
CA THR A 2 -15.04 -7.13 16.66
C THR A 2 -14.21 -6.24 15.75
N GLU A 3 -12.88 -6.29 15.85
CA GLU A 3 -12.02 -5.63 14.86
C GLU A 3 -12.41 -6.17 13.49
N SER A 4 -12.81 -5.29 12.56
CA SER A 4 -13.01 -5.68 11.18
C SER A 4 -11.69 -6.25 10.65
N ARG A 5 -11.77 -7.31 9.86
CA ARG A 5 -10.62 -7.85 9.11
C ARG A 5 -11.02 -8.06 7.67
N LEU A 6 -10.08 -7.83 6.76
CA LEU A 6 -10.24 -8.05 5.34
C LEU A 6 -9.09 -8.91 4.83
N VAL A 7 -9.43 -10.03 4.19
CA VAL A 7 -8.48 -10.81 3.42
C VAL A 7 -8.28 -10.13 2.07
N VAL A 8 -7.03 -9.81 1.72
CA VAL A 8 -6.69 -9.12 0.47
C VAL A 8 -6.39 -10.11 -0.65
N CYS A 9 -5.55 -11.10 -0.37
CA CYS A 9 -5.13 -12.18 -1.28
C CYS A 9 -4.33 -13.24 -0.53
N GLU A 10 -4.01 -14.34 -1.19
CA GLU A 10 -2.93 -15.24 -0.75
C GLU A 10 -1.57 -14.53 -0.83
N PHE A 11 -0.66 -14.85 0.09
CA PHE A 11 0.69 -14.30 0.16
C PHE A 11 1.50 -14.65 -1.09
N ASP A 12 1.33 -15.87 -1.59
CA ASP A 12 2.05 -16.38 -2.77
C ASP A 12 1.44 -15.95 -4.11
N GLU A 13 0.28 -15.28 -4.09
CA GLU A 13 -0.20 -14.55 -5.27
C GLU A 13 0.57 -13.25 -5.51
N LEU A 14 1.28 -12.73 -4.51
CA LEU A 14 2.19 -11.60 -4.65
C LEU A 14 3.58 -12.14 -4.97
N ALA A 15 4.16 -11.69 -6.08
CA ALA A 15 5.58 -11.97 -6.34
C ALA A 15 6.46 -11.42 -5.20
N PRO A 16 7.70 -11.92 -5.01
CA PRO A 16 8.56 -11.54 -3.87
C PRO A 16 8.68 -10.04 -3.65
N VAL A 17 8.62 -9.24 -4.71
CA VAL A 17 8.36 -7.82 -4.59
C VAL A 17 7.17 -7.47 -5.45
N ASP A 18 6.02 -7.16 -4.85
CA ASP A 18 4.77 -6.83 -5.55
C ASP A 18 3.83 -6.02 -4.67
N ALA A 19 2.82 -5.40 -5.28
CA ALA A 19 1.83 -4.61 -4.58
C ALA A 19 0.41 -4.98 -5.00
N ARG A 20 -0.53 -4.90 -4.06
CA ARG A 20 -1.95 -5.09 -4.34
C ARG A 20 -2.78 -4.06 -3.61
N GLY A 21 -3.62 -3.39 -4.37
CA GLY A 21 -4.60 -2.47 -3.82
C GLY A 21 -5.80 -3.27 -3.32
N PHE A 22 -6.40 -2.81 -2.22
CA PHE A 22 -7.66 -3.33 -1.71
C PHE A 22 -8.61 -2.19 -1.38
N ALA A 23 -9.83 -2.52 -1.01
CA ALA A 23 -10.81 -1.54 -0.64
C ALA A 23 -11.73 -1.96 0.51
N LEU A 24 -12.51 -1.01 1.03
CA LEU A 24 -13.35 -1.15 2.22
C LEU A 24 -14.79 -0.77 1.86
N GLY A 25 -15.61 -1.75 1.48
CA GLY A 25 -17.03 -1.54 1.17
C GLY A 25 -17.35 -1.66 -0.32
N SER A 26 -18.28 -0.84 -0.83
CA SER A 26 -18.93 -1.08 -2.14
C SER A 26 -19.15 0.14 -3.06
N ALA A 27 -18.66 1.35 -2.72
CA ALA A 27 -19.17 2.57 -3.37
C ALA A 27 -18.13 3.60 -3.88
N ASP A 28 -17.04 3.14 -4.50
CA ASP A 28 -15.96 3.94 -5.11
C ASP A 28 -14.72 4.07 -4.20
N GLU A 29 -13.80 3.20 -4.53
CA GLU A 29 -12.83 2.49 -3.71
C GLU A 29 -11.49 2.63 -4.43
N ARG A 30 -11.10 3.86 -4.79
CA ARG A 30 -9.87 4.07 -5.58
C ARG A 30 -8.60 3.58 -4.90
N HIS A 31 -8.71 3.16 -3.65
CA HIS A 31 -8.29 1.92 -3.00
C HIS A 31 -8.17 2.37 -1.55
N ALA A 32 -8.88 1.77 -0.61
CA ALA A 32 -8.81 2.22 0.78
C ALA A 32 -7.36 2.18 1.30
N GLY A 33 -6.62 1.19 0.81
CA GLY A 33 -5.19 1.05 0.99
C GLY A 33 -4.58 0.10 -0.01
N PHE A 34 -3.32 -0.21 0.21
CA PHE A 34 -2.60 -1.21 -0.56
C PHE A 34 -1.61 -1.93 0.33
N VAL A 35 -1.29 -3.16 -0.06
CA VAL A 35 -0.23 -3.97 0.53
C VAL A 35 0.96 -4.02 -0.43
N VAL A 36 2.16 -4.14 0.12
CA VAL A 36 3.41 -4.38 -0.60
C VAL A 36 4.08 -5.59 0.04
N ARG A 37 4.32 -6.63 -0.75
CA ARG A 37 5.23 -7.72 -0.37
C ARG A 37 6.66 -7.29 -0.71
N LYS A 38 7.59 -7.52 0.21
CA LYS A 38 9.03 -7.43 0.00
C LYS A 38 9.69 -8.64 0.65
N ASP A 39 10.11 -9.58 -0.19
CA ASP A 39 10.61 -10.89 0.14
C ASP A 39 9.62 -11.68 1.04
N ALA A 40 9.94 -11.79 2.32
CA ALA A 40 9.16 -12.49 3.34
C ALA A 40 8.26 -11.55 4.18
N ALA A 41 8.33 -10.24 3.96
CA ALA A 41 7.59 -9.24 4.73
C ALA A 41 6.44 -8.63 3.91
N VAL A 42 5.41 -8.17 4.61
CA VAL A 42 4.30 -7.40 4.05
C VAL A 42 4.17 -6.07 4.78
N PHE A 43 3.90 -5.02 4.01
CA PHE A 43 3.68 -3.66 4.49
C PHE A 43 2.35 -3.17 3.92
N ALA A 44 1.63 -2.33 4.66
CA ALA A 44 0.34 -1.81 4.19
C ALA A 44 0.21 -0.32 4.50
N TYR A 45 -0.42 0.41 3.59
CA TYR A 45 -0.61 1.85 3.70
C TYR A 45 -1.98 2.28 3.21
N ARG A 46 -2.49 3.38 3.77
CA ARG A 46 -3.63 4.10 3.18
C ARG A 46 -3.20 4.66 1.82
N ASN A 47 -4.07 4.57 0.83
CA ASN A 47 -3.78 5.09 -0.51
C ASN A 47 -4.06 6.60 -0.60
N VAL A 48 -3.36 7.38 0.21
CA VAL A 48 -3.50 8.83 0.27
C VAL A 48 -2.11 9.43 0.28
N CYS A 49 -1.74 10.09 -0.82
CA CYS A 49 -0.43 10.70 -0.95
C CYS A 49 -0.35 11.93 -0.01
N PRO A 50 0.61 11.97 0.93
CA PRO A 50 0.71 13.07 1.90
C PRO A 50 1.11 14.39 1.27
N HIS A 51 1.45 14.43 -0.02
CA HIS A 51 1.71 15.66 -0.76
C HIS A 51 0.42 16.47 -0.98
N ALA A 52 -0.60 15.86 -1.61
CA ALA A 52 -1.79 16.56 -2.09
C ALA A 52 -3.11 15.82 -1.78
N GLY A 53 -3.07 14.72 -1.03
CA GLY A 53 -4.26 13.97 -0.60
C GLY A 53 -4.88 13.07 -1.68
N HIS A 54 -4.28 12.96 -2.87
CA HIS A 54 -4.77 12.09 -3.93
C HIS A 54 -4.37 10.63 -3.74
N PRO A 55 -5.15 9.67 -4.29
CA PRO A 55 -4.69 8.30 -4.52
C PRO A 55 -3.32 8.25 -5.22
N LEU A 56 -2.47 7.30 -4.84
CA LEU A 56 -1.11 7.19 -5.37
C LEU A 56 -1.10 6.72 -6.82
N HIS A 57 -2.00 5.84 -7.21
CA HIS A 57 -1.95 5.15 -8.50
C HIS A 57 -3.06 5.62 -9.46
N TRP A 58 -2.78 5.55 -10.75
CA TRP A 58 -3.78 5.66 -11.82
C TRP A 58 -4.17 4.31 -12.45
N LYS A 59 -3.33 3.28 -12.25
CA LYS A 59 -3.60 1.91 -12.70
C LYS A 59 -3.75 0.99 -11.49
N PRO A 60 -4.69 0.03 -11.51
CA PRO A 60 -4.83 -0.95 -10.44
C PRO A 60 -3.48 -1.56 -10.07
N HIS A 61 -3.17 -1.59 -8.77
CA HIS A 61 -1.96 -2.19 -8.21
C HIS A 61 -0.64 -1.51 -8.61
N GLY A 62 -0.68 -0.41 -9.37
CA GLY A 62 0.48 0.34 -9.85
C GLY A 62 1.09 1.25 -8.78
N PHE A 63 1.62 0.67 -7.70
CA PHE A 63 2.19 1.40 -6.56
C PHE A 63 3.71 1.45 -6.53
N LEU A 64 4.40 0.56 -7.25
CA LEU A 64 5.86 0.45 -7.19
C LEU A 64 6.54 1.21 -8.33
N THR A 65 7.77 1.65 -8.09
CA THR A 65 8.68 2.12 -9.14
C THR A 65 8.92 1.02 -10.19
N LYS A 66 9.45 1.40 -11.35
CA LYS A 66 9.82 0.44 -12.41
C LYS A 66 10.80 -0.64 -11.92
N ASN A 67 11.72 -0.27 -11.04
CA ASN A 67 12.70 -1.17 -10.45
C ASN A 67 12.13 -1.97 -9.26
N ARG A 68 10.91 -1.64 -8.82
CA ARG A 68 10.18 -2.29 -7.71
C ARG A 68 10.88 -2.18 -6.35
N ASP A 69 11.75 -1.20 -6.18
CA ASP A 69 12.50 -0.95 -4.94
C ASP A 69 11.85 0.08 -4.01
N LEU A 70 10.92 0.88 -4.53
CA LEU A 70 10.25 1.98 -3.81
C LEU A 70 8.78 2.05 -4.20
N ILE A 71 7.99 2.73 -3.37
CA ILE A 71 6.60 3.09 -3.66
C ILE A 71 6.60 4.44 -4.42
N MET A 72 5.76 4.57 -5.45
CA MET A 72 5.63 5.76 -6.27
C MET A 72 4.18 6.24 -6.32
N CYS A 73 3.97 7.53 -6.02
CA CYS A 73 2.79 8.26 -6.40
C CYS A 73 2.89 8.67 -7.87
N SER A 74 2.12 8.01 -8.73
CA SER A 74 2.06 8.26 -10.17
C SER A 74 1.41 9.59 -10.57
N VAL A 75 0.87 10.35 -9.60
CA VAL A 75 0.24 11.67 -9.86
C VAL A 75 1.28 12.77 -10.02
N HIS A 76 2.12 12.98 -8.99
CA HIS A 76 3.11 14.07 -8.94
C HIS A 76 4.54 13.57 -8.64
N GLY A 77 4.77 12.24 -8.65
CA GLY A 77 6.11 11.66 -8.54
C GLY A 77 6.70 11.62 -7.13
N ALA A 78 5.88 11.61 -6.08
CA ALA A 78 6.39 11.35 -4.73
C ALA A 78 6.88 9.89 -4.60
N ILE A 79 8.03 9.69 -3.99
CA ILE A 79 8.70 8.39 -3.84
C ILE A 79 8.85 8.07 -2.36
N PHE A 80 8.49 6.86 -1.96
CA PHE A 80 8.51 6.42 -0.57
C PHE A 80 9.27 5.11 -0.41
N ASP A 81 9.99 5.00 0.71
CA ASP A 81 10.56 3.73 1.17
C ASP A 81 9.44 2.72 1.51
N ILE A 82 9.62 1.45 1.13
CA ILE A 82 8.60 0.41 1.30
C ILE A 82 8.34 0.10 2.77
N GLU A 83 9.38 0.06 3.60
CA GLU A 83 9.27 -0.44 4.98
C GLU A 83 8.76 0.63 5.94
N SER A 84 9.28 1.85 5.80
CA SER A 84 8.97 2.97 6.69
C SER A 84 7.87 3.89 6.17
N GLY A 85 7.54 3.81 4.87
CA GLY A 85 6.59 4.71 4.21
C GLY A 85 7.09 6.16 4.10
N ARG A 86 8.33 6.46 4.49
CA ARG A 86 8.89 7.82 4.46
C ARG A 86 9.15 8.28 3.03
N CYS A 87 8.79 9.53 2.75
CA CYS A 87 9.06 10.18 1.47
C CYS A 87 10.57 10.40 1.32
N VAL A 88 11.18 9.71 0.37
CA VAL A 88 12.62 9.76 0.05
C VAL A 88 12.91 10.54 -1.23
N GLY A 89 11.88 10.97 -1.95
CA GLY A 89 12.01 11.78 -3.15
C GLY A 89 10.70 12.43 -3.60
N GLY A 90 10.80 13.49 -4.40
CA GLY A 90 9.64 14.23 -4.92
C GLY A 90 9.10 15.28 -3.94
N PRO A 91 7.82 15.68 -4.07
CA PRO A 91 7.30 16.94 -3.51
C PRO A 91 6.87 16.87 -2.02
N CYS A 92 7.20 15.81 -1.28
CA CYS A 92 6.74 15.60 0.11
C CYS A 92 7.85 15.44 1.17
N PRO A 93 8.89 16.29 1.18
CA PRO A 93 10.03 16.10 2.07
C PRO A 93 9.60 15.98 3.55
N GLY A 94 10.10 14.94 4.22
CA GLY A 94 9.84 14.68 5.64
C GLY A 94 8.46 14.10 5.98
N ARG A 95 7.56 13.94 5.01
CA ARG A 95 6.24 13.29 5.22
C ARG A 95 6.34 11.77 5.00
N ALA A 96 5.33 11.05 5.45
CA ALA A 96 5.24 9.59 5.27
C ALA A 96 3.80 9.18 4.89
N LEU A 97 3.69 8.00 4.29
CA LEU A 97 2.41 7.32 4.11
C LEU A 97 1.84 6.89 5.46
N THR A 98 0.52 6.87 5.59
CA THR A 98 -0.14 6.37 6.80
C THR A 98 -0.15 4.85 6.79
N PRO A 99 0.52 4.16 7.74
CA PRO A 99 0.54 2.71 7.78
C PRO A 99 -0.82 2.14 8.16
N LEU A 100 -1.08 0.92 7.71
CA LEU A 100 -2.22 0.10 8.12
C LEU A 100 -1.70 -1.19 8.75
N ARG A 101 -2.45 -1.72 9.72
CA ARG A 101 -2.10 -3.00 10.33
C ARG A 101 -2.32 -4.13 9.31
N VAL A 102 -1.29 -4.94 9.13
CA VAL A 102 -1.27 -6.09 8.21
C VAL A 102 -0.57 -7.27 8.87
N SER A 103 -1.02 -8.48 8.55
CA SER A 103 -0.42 -9.74 8.95
C SER A 103 -0.52 -10.77 7.83
N VAL A 104 0.27 -11.84 7.93
CA VAL A 104 0.07 -13.06 7.15
C VAL A 104 -0.52 -14.11 8.08
N GLU A 105 -1.76 -14.54 7.83
CA GLU A 105 -2.47 -15.56 8.61
C GLU A 105 -2.80 -16.74 7.72
N ALA A 106 -2.32 -17.94 8.06
CA ALA A 106 -2.61 -19.17 7.31
C ALA A 106 -2.35 -19.09 5.78
N GLY A 107 -1.40 -18.25 5.34
CA GLY A 107 -1.10 -18.02 3.93
C GLY A 107 -1.76 -16.77 3.35
N GLU A 108 -2.75 -16.18 4.02
CA GLU A 108 -3.48 -15.01 3.55
C GLU A 108 -2.86 -13.69 4.05
N VAL A 109 -2.85 -12.67 3.19
CA VAL A 109 -2.55 -11.29 3.59
C VAL A 109 -3.81 -10.65 4.15
N VAL A 110 -3.81 -10.36 5.45
CA VAL A 110 -4.96 -9.83 6.18
C VAL A 110 -4.68 -8.40 6.64
N ILE A 111 -5.63 -7.50 6.39
CA ILE A 111 -5.59 -6.12 6.88
C ILE A 111 -6.68 -5.88 7.92
N TYR A 112 -6.38 -5.05 8.91
CA TYR A 112 -7.30 -4.65 9.99
C TYR A 112 -7.56 -3.15 9.86
N PRO A 113 -8.66 -2.75 9.20
CA PRO A 113 -9.03 -1.36 9.09
C PRO A 113 -9.60 -0.89 10.44
N ASP A 114 -9.12 0.27 10.89
CA ASP A 114 -9.56 0.96 12.11
C ASP A 114 -11.08 1.23 12.11
#